data_AF-A0A6P0SX25-F1
#
_entry.id   AF-A0A6P0SX25-F1
#
_cell.length_a   1.000
_cell.length_b   1.000
_cell.length_c   1.000
_cell.angle_alpha   90.00
_cell.angle_beta   90.00
_cell.angle_gamma   90.00
#
_symmetry.space_group_name_H-M   'P 1'
#
loop_
_entity.id
_entity.type
_entity.pdbx_description
1 polymer ?
#
loop_
_entity_poly.entity_id
_entity_poly.type
_entity_poly.pdbx_seq_one_letter_code
_entity_poly.pdbx_strand_id
1 'polypeptide(L)'
;MTNLIIRPIYDIQGEGHISPFVGESVITTGIVTGVASNGFYLQDPYGDNNDATSDGIFVFTDSTPTVRIGDEVQVSGDVEEFRPSNRSNDLTLTQITNLTNIRVLSSNNSLPTAVVIGEDRTVPTEIIDDDDLTDFYESLEGMRVQ
;
A
#
# COMPACT_ATOMS: atom_id res chain seq x y z
N MET A 1 8.45 -28.68 0.88
CA MET A 1 7.41 -27.73 0.44
C MET A 1 7.36 -26.65 1.50
N THR A 2 7.98 -25.50 1.23
CA THR A 2 7.79 -24.32 2.08
C THR A 2 6.33 -23.88 1.91
N ASN A 3 5.58 -23.81 3.01
CA ASN A 3 4.31 -23.08 3.00
C ASN A 3 4.66 -21.63 2.66
N LEU A 4 4.25 -21.17 1.47
CA LEU A 4 4.32 -19.77 1.10
C LEU A 4 3.24 -19.07 1.92
N ILE A 5 3.66 -18.26 2.90
CA ILE A 5 2.73 -17.50 3.73
C ILE A 5 2.39 -16.22 2.96
N ILE A 6 1.10 -16.03 2.65
CA ILE A 6 0.59 -14.78 2.11
C ILE A 6 0.46 -13.80 3.29
N ARG A 7 1.01 -12.61 3.14
CA ARG A 7 0.94 -11.49 4.08
C ARG A 7 -0.13 -10.51 3.62
N PRO A 8 -1.13 -10.19 4.46
CA PRO A 8 -2.03 -9.07 4.21
C PRO A 8 -1.28 -7.75 4.08
N ILE A 9 -1.89 -6.76 3.41
CA ILE A 9 -1.23 -5.49 3.14
C ILE A 9 -1.05 -4.66 4.42
N TYR A 10 -2.04 -4.65 5.31
CA TYR A 10 -1.95 -3.98 6.61
C TYR A 10 -0.82 -4.53 7.50
N ASP A 11 -0.51 -5.84 7.41
CA ASP A 11 0.65 -6.41 8.10
C ASP A 11 1.96 -5.90 7.50
N ILE A 12 2.04 -5.76 6.17
CA ILE A 12 3.22 -5.26 5.47
C ILE A 12 3.45 -3.79 5.80
N GLN A 13 2.40 -2.98 5.82
CA GLN A 13 2.47 -1.57 6.21
C GLN A 13 2.87 -1.44 7.69
N GLY A 14 2.12 -2.08 8.59
CA GLY A 14 2.27 -1.90 10.03
C GLY A 14 1.79 -0.53 10.51
N GLU A 15 1.91 -0.28 11.82
CA GLU A 15 1.42 0.94 12.48
C GLU A 15 2.46 2.07 12.54
N GLY A 16 3.69 1.84 12.07
CA GLY A 16 4.78 2.80 12.13
C GLY A 16 5.21 3.26 10.74
N HIS A 17 5.98 4.36 10.68
CA HIS A 17 6.45 4.97 9.41
C HIS A 17 7.46 4.13 8.62
N ILE A 18 7.81 2.94 9.11
CA ILE A 18 8.73 2.02 8.45
C ILE A 18 8.10 0.64 8.57
N SER A 19 7.96 -0.02 7.43
CA SER A 19 7.43 -1.37 7.38
C SER A 19 8.21 -2.33 8.29
N PRO A 20 7.53 -3.18 9.08
CA PRO A 20 8.19 -4.25 9.83
C PRO A 20 8.80 -5.33 8.92
N PHE A 21 8.52 -5.29 7.62
CA PHE A 21 9.02 -6.23 6.61
C PHE A 21 10.07 -5.63 5.68
N VAL A 22 10.56 -4.41 5.95
CA VAL A 22 11.59 -3.76 5.11
C VAL A 22 12.79 -4.69 4.87
N GLY A 23 13.15 -4.90 3.60
CA GLY A 23 14.23 -5.80 3.17
C GLY A 23 13.87 -7.29 3.13
N GLU A 24 12.62 -7.67 3.44
CA GLU A 24 12.12 -9.04 3.29
C GLU A 24 11.37 -9.23 1.96
N SER A 25 11.45 -10.45 1.42
CA SER A 25 10.59 -10.87 0.30
C SER A 25 9.24 -11.36 0.82
N VAL A 26 8.16 -10.78 0.31
CA VAL A 26 6.77 -11.08 0.71
C VAL A 26 5.94 -11.58 -0.46
N ILE A 27 4.80 -12.19 -0.13
CA ILE A 27 3.72 -12.47 -1.08
C ILE A 27 2.46 -11.85 -0.51
N THR A 28 1.77 -11.04 -1.31
CA THR A 28 0.51 -10.41 -0.91
C THR A 28 -0.54 -10.53 -2.02
N THR A 29 -1.77 -10.22 -1.69
CA THR A 29 -2.91 -10.19 -2.61
C THR A 29 -3.75 -8.96 -2.37
N GLY A 30 -4.35 -8.41 -3.44
CA GLY A 30 -5.29 -7.30 -3.31
C GLY A 30 -5.97 -6.97 -4.64
N ILE A 31 -6.80 -5.93 -4.61
CA ILE A 31 -7.45 -5.35 -5.79
C ILE A 31 -6.64 -4.17 -6.29
N VAL A 32 -6.38 -4.13 -7.60
CA VAL A 32 -5.75 -2.98 -8.25
C VAL A 32 -6.75 -1.81 -8.25
N THR A 33 -6.41 -0.72 -7.56
CA THR A 33 -7.26 0.47 -7.43
C THR A 33 -6.81 1.64 -8.30
N GLY A 34 -5.56 1.62 -8.75
CA GLY A 34 -4.99 2.62 -9.65
C GLY A 34 -3.78 2.08 -10.42
N VAL A 35 -3.51 2.63 -11.60
CA VAL A 35 -2.34 2.28 -12.42
C VAL A 35 -1.56 3.54 -12.75
N ALA A 36 -0.24 3.48 -12.57
CA ALA A 36 0.71 4.54 -12.86
C ALA A 36 1.67 4.12 -13.98
N SER A 37 2.50 5.06 -14.45
CA SER A 37 3.47 4.78 -15.52
C SER A 37 4.60 3.84 -15.12
N ASN A 38 4.81 3.64 -13.82
CA ASN A 38 5.92 2.86 -13.22
C ASN A 38 5.46 1.82 -12.19
N GLY A 39 4.14 1.58 -12.07
CA GLY A 39 3.60 0.70 -11.04
C GLY A 39 2.09 0.78 -10.95
N PHE A 40 1.53 0.23 -9.87
CA PHE A 40 0.10 0.24 -9.61
C PHE A 40 -0.18 0.23 -8.10
N TYR A 41 -1.36 0.72 -7.72
CA TYR A 41 -1.85 0.70 -6.35
C TYR A 41 -2.64 -0.58 -6.12
N LEU A 42 -2.27 -1.31 -5.08
CA LEU A 42 -2.89 -2.56 -4.66
C LEU A 42 -3.50 -2.35 -3.27
N GLN A 43 -4.76 -2.73 -3.08
CA GLN A 43 -5.44 -2.54 -1.80
C GLN A 43 -6.15 -3.81 -1.36
N ASP A 44 -6.09 -4.13 -0.07
CA ASP A 44 -6.83 -5.24 0.51
C ASP A 44 -8.34 -4.97 0.37
N PRO A 45 -9.13 -5.91 -0.16
CA PRO A 45 -10.56 -5.69 -0.38
C PRO A 45 -11.40 -5.61 0.90
N TYR A 46 -10.89 -6.11 2.03
CA TYR A 46 -11.61 -6.16 3.30
C TYR A 46 -10.97 -5.27 4.37
N GLY A 47 -9.65 -5.10 4.30
CA GLY A 47 -8.85 -4.42 5.29
C GLY A 47 -8.89 -5.08 6.67
N ASP A 48 -8.36 -4.40 7.68
CA ASP A 48 -8.38 -4.87 9.08
C ASP A 48 -9.25 -4.00 10.02
N ASN A 49 -9.75 -2.86 9.55
CA ASN A 49 -10.45 -1.83 10.33
C ASN A 49 -9.59 -1.19 11.42
N ASN A 50 -8.27 -1.15 11.23
CA ASN A 50 -7.36 -0.39 12.07
C ASN A 50 -6.99 0.92 11.39
N ASP A 51 -7.44 2.04 11.97
CA ASP A 51 -7.14 3.36 11.41
C ASP A 51 -5.66 3.74 11.48
N ALA A 52 -4.83 2.99 12.22
CA ALA A 52 -3.39 3.20 12.33
C ALA A 52 -2.57 2.48 11.25
N THR A 53 -3.17 1.60 10.44
CA THR A 53 -2.49 0.87 9.37
C THR A 53 -3.11 1.18 8.02
N SER A 54 -2.30 1.18 6.96
CA SER A 54 -2.83 1.26 5.60
C SER A 54 -3.20 -0.12 5.05
N ASP A 55 -4.36 -0.21 4.40
CA ASP A 55 -4.75 -1.38 3.60
C ASP A 55 -4.25 -1.32 2.15
N GLY A 56 -3.61 -0.22 1.77
CA GLY A 56 -3.06 0.04 0.44
C GLY A 56 -1.55 -0.07 0.40
N ILE A 57 -1.01 -0.42 -0.76
CA ILE A 57 0.44 -0.42 -1.01
C ILE A 57 0.71 -0.14 -2.48
N PHE A 58 1.83 0.53 -2.76
CA PHE A 58 2.30 0.70 -4.13
C PHE A 58 3.17 -0.48 -4.57
N VAL A 59 2.92 -0.99 -5.78
CA VAL A 59 3.73 -2.04 -6.40
C VAL A 59 4.51 -1.43 -7.57
N PHE A 60 5.83 -1.30 -7.38
CA PHE A 60 6.74 -0.71 -8.36
C PHE A 60 7.16 -1.75 -9.41
N THR A 61 7.01 -1.39 -10.69
CA THR A 61 7.27 -2.28 -11.84
C THR A 61 8.31 -1.72 -12.82
N ASP A 62 8.95 -0.58 -12.50
CA ASP A 62 9.93 0.16 -13.32
C ASP A 62 9.44 0.56 -14.73
N SER A 63 8.17 0.28 -15.02
CA SER A 63 7.51 0.45 -16.32
C SER A 63 6.00 0.36 -16.13
N THR A 64 5.23 0.70 -17.17
CA THR A 64 3.77 0.66 -17.08
C THR A 64 3.30 -0.80 -17.02
N PRO A 65 2.58 -1.22 -15.96
CA PRO A 65 2.17 -2.61 -15.81
C PRO A 65 1.01 -2.96 -16.74
N THR A 66 0.77 -4.25 -16.94
CA THR A 66 -0.31 -4.77 -17.80
C THR A 66 -1.62 -5.08 -17.05
N VAL A 67 -1.59 -5.02 -15.71
CA VAL A 67 -2.77 -5.17 -14.85
C VAL A 67 -3.73 -4.01 -15.04
N ARG A 68 -5.00 -4.21 -14.68
CA ARG A 68 -6.06 -3.22 -14.83
C ARG A 68 -6.74 -2.97 -13.50
N ILE A 69 -7.28 -1.77 -13.34
CA ILE A 69 -8.15 -1.44 -12.20
C ILE A 69 -9.28 -2.47 -12.10
N GLY A 70 -9.50 -3.02 -10.91
CA GLY A 70 -10.46 -4.10 -10.65
C GLY A 70 -9.93 -5.52 -10.86
N ASP A 71 -8.67 -5.70 -11.27
CA ASP A 71 -8.00 -7.00 -11.19
C ASP A 71 -7.66 -7.33 -9.73
N GLU A 72 -7.93 -8.55 -9.31
CA GLU A 72 -7.34 -9.13 -8.09
C GLU A 72 -6.03 -9.80 -8.47
N VAL A 73 -4.94 -9.41 -7.81
CA VAL A 73 -3.61 -9.91 -8.15
C VAL A 73 -2.90 -10.46 -6.92
N GLN A 74 -2.12 -11.52 -7.13
CA GLN A 74 -1.07 -11.94 -6.21
C GLN A 74 0.26 -11.37 -6.69
N VAL A 75 1.00 -10.76 -5.77
CA VAL A 75 2.31 -10.16 -6.03
C VAL A 75 3.34 -10.81 -5.12
N SER A 76 4.50 -11.14 -5.69
CA SER A 76 5.69 -11.59 -4.95
C SER A 76 6.85 -10.65 -5.25
N GLY A 77 7.47 -10.08 -4.22
CA GLY A 77 8.56 -9.10 -4.36
C GLY A 77 9.16 -8.73 -3.01
N ASP A 78 10.07 -7.75 -3.00
CA ASP A 78 10.73 -7.25 -1.80
C ASP A 78 10.03 -6.00 -1.28
N VAL A 79 9.98 -5.82 0.04
CA VAL A 79 9.49 -4.59 0.67
C VAL A 79 10.62 -3.57 0.79
N GLU A 80 10.39 -2.35 0.34
CA GLU A 80 11.34 -1.23 0.36
C GLU A 80 10.67 0.07 0.82
N GLU A 81 11.43 0.89 1.52
CA GLU A 81 11.11 2.29 1.84
C GLU A 81 11.57 3.22 0.72
N PHE A 82 10.65 3.75 -0.07
CA PHE A 82 10.95 4.65 -1.18
C PHE A 82 10.86 6.12 -0.77
N ARG A 83 11.91 6.89 -1.03
CA ARG A 83 11.88 8.34 -0.82
C ARG A 83 11.56 9.08 -2.12
N PRO A 84 10.39 9.75 -2.25
CA PRO A 84 10.00 10.45 -3.47
C PRO A 84 10.83 11.71 -3.76
N SER A 85 11.54 12.23 -2.75
CA SER A 85 12.41 13.40 -2.89
C SER A 85 13.79 13.14 -2.27
N ASN A 86 14.77 13.97 -2.62
CA ASN A 86 16.14 13.89 -2.09
C ASN A 86 16.35 14.71 -0.80
N ARG A 87 15.28 15.24 -0.19
CA ARG A 87 15.36 15.90 1.10
C ARG A 87 15.42 14.86 2.21
N SER A 88 16.45 14.95 3.05
CA SER A 88 16.72 13.95 4.09
C SER A 88 15.63 13.81 5.15
N ASN A 89 14.72 14.79 5.26
CA ASN A 89 13.65 14.81 6.25
C ASN A 89 12.29 14.41 5.64
N ASP A 90 12.23 14.13 4.34
CA ASP A 90 10.99 13.65 3.73
C ASP A 90 10.78 12.19 4.13
N LEU A 91 9.54 11.88 4.47
CA LEU A 91 9.08 10.53 4.77
C LEU A 91 9.30 9.61 3.58
N THR A 92 9.52 8.34 3.91
CA THR A 92 9.52 7.27 2.92
C THR A 92 8.10 6.77 2.71
N LEU A 93 7.91 6.03 1.63
CA LEU A 93 6.69 5.30 1.35
C LEU A 93 7.00 3.81 1.28
N THR A 94 6.17 2.99 1.88
CA THR A 94 6.30 1.53 1.77
C THR A 94 5.88 1.08 0.37
N GLN A 95 6.74 0.33 -0.32
CA GLN A 95 6.40 -0.24 -1.62
C GLN A 95 6.91 -1.67 -1.79
N ILE A 96 6.30 -2.41 -2.71
CA ILE A 96 6.81 -3.69 -3.18
C ILE A 96 7.61 -3.46 -4.47
N THR A 97 8.85 -3.92 -4.48
CA THR A 97 9.81 -3.81 -5.59
C THR A 97 10.40 -5.18 -5.95
N ASN A 98 11.38 -5.22 -6.86
CA ASN A 98 12.11 -6.44 -7.25
C ASN A 98 11.19 -7.64 -7.53
N LEU A 99 10.12 -7.41 -8.28
CA LEU A 99 9.05 -8.39 -8.41
C LEU A 99 9.53 -9.68 -9.05
N THR A 100 9.23 -10.80 -8.40
CA THR A 100 9.50 -12.16 -8.90
C THR A 100 8.28 -12.76 -9.57
N ASN A 101 7.07 -12.33 -9.18
CA ASN A 101 5.83 -12.78 -9.81
C ASN A 101 4.70 -11.75 -9.65
N ILE A 102 3.90 -11.57 -10.70
CA ILE A 102 2.56 -10.98 -10.63
C ILE A 102 1.61 -11.96 -11.31
N ARG A 103 0.53 -12.33 -10.62
CA ARG A 103 -0.51 -13.23 -11.14
C ARG A 103 -1.88 -12.62 -10.94
N VAL A 104 -2.60 -12.40 -12.03
CA VAL A 104 -4.03 -12.06 -11.98
C VAL A 104 -4.82 -13.30 -11.54
N LEU A 105 -5.56 -13.17 -10.45
CA LEU A 105 -6.42 -14.20 -9.88
C LEU A 105 -7.85 -14.09 -10.41
N SER A 106 -8.36 -12.87 -10.53
CA SER A 106 -9.69 -12.54 -11.05
C SER A 106 -9.72 -11.11 -11.62
N SER A 107 -10.75 -10.77 -12.39
CA SER A 107 -10.88 -9.47 -13.07
C SER A 107 -12.29 -8.92 -12.96
N ASN A 108 -12.44 -7.60 -13.11
CA ASN A 108 -13.70 -6.84 -13.00
C ASN A 108 -14.35 -6.95 -11.62
N ASN A 109 -13.54 -7.02 -10.56
CA ASN A 109 -14.04 -6.97 -9.20
C ASN A 109 -14.53 -5.56 -8.84
N SER A 110 -15.44 -5.48 -7.87
CA SER A 110 -15.76 -4.21 -7.23
C SER A 110 -14.52 -3.67 -6.53
N LEU A 111 -14.31 -2.35 -6.59
CA LEU A 111 -13.21 -1.71 -5.88
C LEU A 111 -13.55 -1.62 -4.38
N PRO A 112 -12.53 -1.64 -3.51
CA PRO A 112 -12.70 -1.23 -2.12
C PRO A 112 -13.36 0.15 -2.04
N THR A 113 -14.18 0.34 -1.00
CA THR A 113 -14.79 1.64 -0.71
C THR A 113 -13.68 2.68 -0.57
N ALA A 114 -13.85 3.85 -1.20
CA ALA A 114 -12.88 4.92 -1.01
C ALA A 114 -13.02 5.46 0.40
N VAL A 115 -11.90 5.78 1.03
CA VAL A 115 -11.88 6.57 2.26
C VAL A 115 -12.15 8.03 1.89
N VAL A 116 -13.23 8.61 2.42
CA VAL A 116 -13.59 10.02 2.19
C VAL A 116 -12.97 10.90 3.28
N ILE A 117 -12.07 11.80 2.89
CA ILE A 117 -11.42 12.71 3.85
C ILE A 117 -12.43 13.76 4.32
N GLY A 118 -12.57 13.90 5.65
CA GLY A 118 -13.54 14.78 6.29
C GLY A 118 -14.90 14.13 6.59
N GLU A 119 -15.15 12.91 6.10
CA GLU A 119 -16.31 12.10 6.49
C GLU A 119 -15.87 10.84 7.25
N ASP A 120 -15.11 9.97 6.59
CA ASP A 120 -14.62 8.70 7.18
C ASP A 120 -13.38 8.94 8.04
N ARG A 121 -12.51 9.86 7.60
CA ARG A 121 -11.26 10.20 8.28
C ARG A 121 -11.18 11.69 8.49
N THR A 122 -11.25 12.13 9.75
CA THR A 122 -11.10 13.54 10.10
C THR A 122 -9.63 13.89 10.18
N VAL A 123 -9.16 14.79 9.31
CA VAL A 123 -7.81 15.35 9.42
C VAL A 123 -7.69 16.03 10.78
N PRO A 124 -6.69 15.68 11.62
CA PRO A 124 -6.53 16.35 12.90
C PRO A 124 -6.31 17.85 12.68
N THR A 125 -7.08 18.69 13.37
CA THR A 125 -7.05 20.15 13.22
C THR A 125 -6.07 20.83 14.17
N GLU A 126 -5.52 20.07 15.10
CA GLU A 126 -4.47 20.50 16.01
C GLU A 126 -3.24 19.62 15.77
N ILE A 127 -2.07 20.25 15.70
CA ILE A 127 -0.80 19.54 15.78
C ILE A 127 -0.63 19.16 17.26
N ILE A 128 -1.03 17.94 17.62
CA ILE A 128 -0.93 17.40 18.99
C ILE A 128 0.43 16.70 19.18
N ASP A 129 1.18 16.44 18.10
CA ASP A 129 2.50 15.79 18.09
C ASP A 129 3.53 16.54 17.20
N ASP A 130 4.82 16.27 17.38
CA ASP A 130 5.97 16.92 16.70
C ASP A 130 6.19 16.41 15.25
N ASP A 131 5.28 15.59 14.73
CA ASP A 131 5.41 14.87 13.44
C ASP A 131 4.55 15.48 12.31
N ASP A 132 3.94 16.65 12.49
CA ASP A 132 3.19 17.39 11.44
C ASP A 132 2.07 16.57 10.76
N LEU A 133 1.34 15.75 11.54
CA LEU A 133 0.24 14.89 11.06
C LEU A 133 0.68 13.71 10.18
N THR A 134 1.94 13.31 10.27
CA THR A 134 2.50 12.22 9.47
C THR A 134 1.74 10.92 9.67
N ASP A 135 1.44 10.53 10.91
CA ASP A 135 0.68 9.31 11.22
C ASP A 135 -0.64 9.20 10.45
N PHE A 136 -1.32 10.33 10.23
CA PHE A 136 -2.58 10.35 9.48
C PHE A 136 -2.36 10.01 8.01
N TYR A 137 -1.34 10.59 7.37
CA TYR A 137 -1.06 10.32 5.96
C TYR A 137 -0.44 8.95 5.76
N GLU A 138 0.35 8.48 6.71
CA GLU A 138 0.94 7.13 6.73
C GLU A 138 -0.16 6.05 6.70
N SER A 139 -1.17 6.19 7.57
CA SER A 139 -2.30 5.26 7.61
C SER A 139 -3.16 5.22 6.35
N LEU A 140 -2.97 6.15 5.42
CA LEU A 140 -3.68 6.23 4.15
C LEU A 140 -2.79 5.92 2.94
N GLU A 141 -1.54 5.53 3.18
CA GLU A 141 -0.55 5.33 2.13
C GLU A 141 -1.05 4.32 1.08
N GLY A 142 -1.10 4.74 -0.18
CA GLY A 142 -1.50 3.86 -1.28
C GLY A 142 -2.98 3.44 -1.27
N MET A 143 -3.77 3.88 -0.29
CA MET A 143 -5.21 3.63 -0.25
C MET A 143 -5.94 4.46 -1.31
N ARG A 144 -7.08 3.93 -1.75
CA ARG A 144 -8.04 4.68 -2.55
C ARG A 144 -8.75 5.71 -1.67
N VAL A 145 -8.41 6.98 -1.83
CA VAL A 145 -9.00 8.13 -1.10
C VAL A 145 -9.81 9.04 -2.03
N GLN A 146 -10.79 9.77 -1.48
CA GLN A 146 -11.62 10.76 -2.19
C GLN A 146 -11.80 12.06 -1.39
#